data_AF-A0A7X9WV54-F1
#
_entry.id   AF-A0A7X9WV54-F1
#
_cell.length_a   1.000
_cell.length_b   1.000
_cell.length_c   1.000
_cell.angle_alpha   90.00
_cell.angle_beta   90.00
_cell.angle_gamma   90.00
#
_symmetry.space_group_name_H-M   'P 1'
#
loop_
_entity.id
_entity.type
_entity.pdbx_description
1 polymer ?
#
loop_
_entity_poly.entity_id
_entity_poly.type
_entity_poly.pdbx_seq_one_letter_code
_entity_poly.pdbx_strand_id
1 'polypeptide(L)'
;MERTVWDRPFVAVPPWNFLARLRTLEAWAKTSQLCKDCRMPQRVKLGDVFLMPIDQERNGLGQIVGDWKGELYVVVFDKVVNNDVAISTVDGAPIQFAALTLDAKLHHGDWSIIGNYQDNLGTIPQPWFKVSQGTDMYIEARDRSYTRKATSSEGAMLRLRTVVAPVRLETALKAMHGIGDWHSRFDDLKADYAVETAKAIIP
;
A
#
# COMPACT_ATOMS: atom_id res chain seq x y z
N MET A 1 -3.92 -91.12 -4.35
CA MET A 1 -4.73 -90.65 -5.49
C MET A 1 -4.24 -89.26 -5.87
N GLU A 2 -3.77 -89.13 -7.12
CA GLU A 2 -3.86 -87.98 -8.07
C GLU A 2 -3.84 -86.53 -7.54
N ARG A 3 -3.22 -85.51 -8.13
CA ARG A 3 -2.51 -85.27 -9.40
C ARG A 3 -1.92 -83.82 -9.33
N THR A 4 -0.69 -83.61 -9.83
CA THR A 4 -0.17 -82.46 -10.65
C THR A 4 -0.57 -80.99 -10.34
N VAL A 5 0.37 -80.07 -10.01
CA VAL A 5 1.24 -79.20 -10.88
C VAL A 5 0.48 -78.04 -11.57
N TRP A 6 0.98 -76.79 -11.46
CA TRP A 6 1.42 -75.88 -12.56
C TRP A 6 1.55 -74.41 -12.11
N ASP A 7 2.77 -73.88 -12.25
CA ASP A 7 3.16 -72.48 -12.49
C ASP A 7 2.31 -71.79 -13.57
N ARG A 8 2.11 -70.45 -13.47
CA ARG A 8 2.22 -69.39 -14.52
C ARG A 8 2.22 -67.97 -13.87
N PRO A 9 2.49 -66.85 -14.60
CA PRO A 9 3.82 -66.38 -15.01
C PRO A 9 4.04 -64.87 -14.72
N PHE A 10 5.30 -64.44 -14.85
CA PHE A 10 5.69 -63.03 -14.96
C PHE A 10 5.16 -62.45 -16.29
N VAL A 11 4.32 -61.41 -16.25
CA VAL A 11 3.87 -60.71 -17.46
C VAL A 11 4.64 -59.40 -17.61
N ALA A 12 5.37 -59.30 -18.72
CA ALA A 12 6.12 -58.14 -19.15
C ALA A 12 5.23 -56.94 -19.48
N VAL A 13 5.71 -55.74 -19.14
CA VAL A 13 5.09 -54.45 -19.50
C VAL A 13 5.40 -54.14 -20.97
N PRO A 14 4.43 -53.73 -21.80
CA PRO A 14 4.70 -53.34 -23.18
C PRO A 14 5.35 -51.94 -23.24
N PRO A 15 6.29 -51.72 -24.17
CA PRO A 15 6.90 -50.42 -24.40
C PRO A 15 6.02 -49.55 -25.31
N TRP A 16 6.33 -48.24 -25.34
CA TRP A 16 5.82 -47.20 -26.25
C TRP A 16 4.52 -46.48 -25.86
N ASN A 17 4.67 -45.32 -25.21
CA ASN A 17 3.95 -44.10 -25.61
C ASN A 17 4.67 -42.84 -25.11
N PHE A 18 5.84 -42.56 -25.68
CA PHE A 18 6.61 -41.35 -25.41
C PHE A 18 5.88 -40.07 -25.89
N LEU A 19 4.92 -40.20 -26.81
CA LEU A 19 4.15 -39.07 -27.38
C LEU A 19 2.99 -38.58 -26.50
N ALA A 20 2.48 -39.39 -25.58
CA ALA A 20 1.42 -38.96 -24.65
C ALA A 20 1.95 -38.03 -23.54
N ARG A 21 3.26 -38.11 -23.25
CA ARG A 21 3.93 -37.32 -22.21
C ARG A 21 4.38 -35.93 -22.70
N LEU A 22 4.52 -35.74 -24.01
CA LEU A 22 4.89 -34.44 -24.59
C LEU A 22 3.69 -33.50 -24.78
N ARG A 23 2.48 -34.03 -25.05
CA ARG A 23 1.27 -33.19 -25.14
C ARG A 23 0.76 -32.67 -23.78
N THR A 24 1.15 -33.32 -22.69
CA THR A 24 0.83 -32.88 -21.32
C THR A 24 1.79 -31.81 -20.79
N LEU A 25 3.04 -31.78 -21.27
CA LEU A 25 4.01 -30.74 -20.91
C LEU A 25 3.74 -29.41 -21.64
N GLU A 26 3.28 -29.45 -22.89
CA GLU A 26 2.86 -28.23 -23.60
C GLU A 26 1.58 -27.60 -23.03
N ALA A 27 0.67 -28.42 -22.49
CA ALA A 27 -0.52 -27.93 -21.80
C ALA A 27 -0.16 -27.26 -20.46
N TRP A 28 0.76 -27.83 -19.68
CA TRP A 28 1.25 -27.20 -18.44
C TRP A 28 2.07 -25.92 -18.70
N ALA A 29 2.88 -25.88 -19.76
CA ALA A 29 3.61 -24.67 -20.14
C ALA A 29 2.71 -23.55 -20.68
N LYS A 30 1.54 -23.89 -21.28
CA LYS A 30 0.55 -22.89 -21.71
C LYS A 30 -0.35 -22.41 -20.58
N THR A 31 -0.66 -23.25 -19.59
CA THR A 31 -1.46 -22.84 -18.43
C THR A 31 -0.64 -22.02 -17.42
N SER A 32 0.69 -22.20 -17.33
CA SER A 32 1.54 -21.35 -16.48
C SER A 32 1.83 -19.96 -17.08
N GLN A 33 1.58 -19.76 -18.37
CA GLN A 33 1.78 -18.48 -19.05
C GLN A 33 0.62 -17.49 -18.81
N LEU A 34 -0.51 -17.96 -18.27
CA LEU A 34 -1.73 -17.16 -18.01
C LEU A 34 -1.78 -16.52 -16.60
N CYS A 35 -0.85 -16.82 -15.69
CA CYS A 35 -0.75 -16.21 -14.36
C CYS A 35 0.55 -15.37 -14.22
N LYS A 36 0.97 -14.69 -15.30
CA LYS A 36 2.14 -13.76 -15.23
C LYS A 36 1.85 -12.49 -14.44
N ASP A 37 0.58 -12.19 -14.18
CA ASP A 37 0.15 -11.02 -13.40
C ASP A 37 -0.46 -11.37 -12.03
N CYS A 38 -0.19 -12.57 -11.52
CA CYS A 38 -0.51 -12.93 -10.15
C CYS A 38 0.55 -12.27 -9.23
N ARG A 39 0.50 -10.92 -9.12
CA ARG A 39 1.36 -10.16 -8.20
C ARG A 39 1.10 -10.68 -6.80
N MET A 40 2.13 -11.27 -6.20
CA MET A 40 2.06 -11.76 -4.84
C MET A 40 1.78 -10.59 -3.90
N PRO A 41 0.91 -10.78 -2.90
CA PRO A 41 0.59 -9.72 -1.95
C PRO A 41 1.86 -9.18 -1.30
N GLN A 42 2.08 -7.87 -1.41
CA GLN A 42 3.25 -7.22 -0.82
C GLN A 42 2.99 -6.90 0.65
N ARG A 43 3.92 -7.32 1.52
CA ARG A 43 3.91 -6.93 2.93
C ARG A 43 4.56 -5.56 3.08
N VAL A 44 3.75 -4.57 3.44
CA VAL A 44 4.19 -3.20 3.71
C VAL A 44 4.96 -3.08 5.03
N LYS A 45 5.89 -2.12 5.09
CA LYS A 45 6.68 -1.77 6.27
C LYS A 45 6.78 -0.26 6.43
N LEU A 46 6.99 0.18 7.67
CA LEU A 46 7.33 1.57 7.96
C LEU A 46 8.62 1.97 7.23
N GLY A 47 8.62 3.14 6.60
CA GLY A 47 9.73 3.66 5.79
C GLY A 47 9.71 3.21 4.33
N ASP A 48 8.79 2.33 3.92
CA ASP A 48 8.71 1.93 2.51
C ASP A 48 8.39 3.14 1.63
N VAL A 49 9.22 3.33 0.62
CA VAL A 49 9.08 4.36 -0.42
C VAL A 49 8.43 3.72 -1.63
N PHE A 50 7.39 4.35 -2.16
CA PHE A 50 6.59 3.81 -3.24
C PHE A 50 6.32 4.84 -4.34
N LEU A 51 6.00 4.33 -5.53
CA LEU A 51 5.60 5.10 -6.69
C LEU A 51 4.09 5.04 -6.87
N MET A 52 3.46 6.22 -7.00
CA MET A 52 2.04 6.37 -7.28
C MET A 52 1.87 6.83 -8.74
N PRO A 53 1.28 6.02 -9.63
CA PRO A 53 1.24 6.34 -11.05
C PRO A 53 0.36 7.57 -11.32
N ILE A 54 0.90 8.55 -12.03
CA ILE A 54 0.16 9.70 -12.58
C ILE A 54 -0.31 9.34 -13.98
N ASP A 55 0.62 8.89 -14.83
CA ASP A 55 0.37 8.36 -16.16
C ASP A 55 1.40 7.26 -16.52
N GLN A 56 1.65 7.02 -17.80
CA GLN A 56 2.55 5.95 -18.27
C GLN A 56 4.02 6.18 -17.93
N GLU A 57 4.44 7.44 -17.76
CA GLU A 57 5.87 7.80 -17.60
C GLU A 57 6.13 8.52 -16.27
N ARG A 58 5.10 9.15 -15.70
CA ARG A 58 5.20 9.98 -14.50
C ARG A 58 4.59 9.28 -13.30
N ASN A 59 5.31 9.32 -12.18
CA ASN A 59 4.86 8.86 -10.88
C ASN A 59 5.00 9.97 -9.85
N GLY A 60 4.12 10.00 -8.85
CA GLY A 60 4.37 10.66 -7.58
C GLY A 60 5.22 9.80 -6.67
N LEU A 61 6.05 10.44 -5.85
CA LEU A 61 6.87 9.77 -4.85
C LEU A 61 6.14 9.79 -3.51
N GLY A 62 5.91 8.62 -2.91
CA GLY A 62 5.26 8.49 -1.61
C GLY A 62 6.07 7.65 -0.63
N GLN A 63 5.75 7.76 0.66
CA GLN A 63 6.40 7.00 1.72
C GLN A 63 5.41 6.64 2.83
N ILE A 64 5.55 5.44 3.38
CA ILE A 64 4.83 5.00 4.58
C ILE A 64 5.58 5.54 5.81
N VAL A 65 4.92 6.42 6.56
CA VAL A 65 5.51 7.17 7.68
C VAL A 65 4.83 6.87 9.02
N GLY A 66 3.83 6.00 9.02
CA GLY A 66 3.22 5.45 10.22
C GLY A 66 2.37 4.23 9.90
N ASP A 67 2.21 3.37 10.89
CA ASP A 67 1.29 2.23 10.88
C ASP A 67 0.60 2.18 12.25
N TRP A 68 -0.71 1.99 12.25
CA TRP A 68 -1.46 1.59 13.42
C TRP A 68 -2.48 0.50 13.05
N LYS A 69 -2.19 -0.75 13.41
CA LYS A 69 -3.08 -1.91 13.20
C LYS A 69 -3.61 -2.04 11.75
N GLY A 70 -2.75 -1.77 10.76
CA GLY A 70 -3.12 -1.83 9.34
C GLY A 70 -3.70 -0.53 8.77
N GLU A 71 -3.91 0.48 9.61
CA GLU A 71 -4.13 1.85 9.16
C GLU A 71 -2.76 2.50 8.88
N LEU A 72 -2.49 2.81 7.62
CA LEU A 72 -1.22 3.41 7.21
C LEU A 72 -1.33 4.93 7.25
N TYR A 73 -0.30 5.60 7.74
CA TYR A 73 -0.08 7.02 7.48
C TYR A 73 0.95 7.15 6.38
N VAL A 74 0.51 7.73 5.26
CA VAL A 74 1.36 7.91 4.08
C VAL A 74 1.49 9.38 3.77
N VAL A 75 2.65 9.73 3.22
CA VAL A 75 2.91 11.04 2.64
C VAL A 75 3.19 10.89 1.15
N VAL A 76 2.80 11.88 0.37
CA VAL A 76 3.17 12.05 -1.03
C VAL A 76 3.95 13.35 -1.12
N PHE A 77 5.16 13.29 -1.64
CA PHE A 77 6.04 14.44 -1.79
C PHE A 77 5.63 15.27 -3.00
N ASP A 78 5.91 16.58 -2.96
CA ASP A 78 5.78 17.50 -4.10
C ASP A 78 6.89 17.24 -5.12
N LYS A 79 6.84 16.06 -5.74
CA LYS A 79 7.82 15.62 -6.72
C LYS A 79 7.22 14.59 -7.69
N VAL A 80 7.44 14.86 -8.97
CA VAL A 80 7.16 13.94 -10.06
C VAL A 80 8.45 13.26 -10.49
N VAL A 81 8.41 11.95 -10.62
CA VAL A 81 9.58 11.10 -10.83
C VAL A 81 9.27 10.00 -11.85
N ASN A 82 10.33 9.44 -12.42
CA ASN A 82 10.28 8.22 -13.24
C ASN A 82 10.56 6.98 -12.36
N ASN A 83 10.65 5.80 -12.98
CA ASN A 83 10.80 4.53 -12.24
C ASN A 83 12.22 4.30 -11.66
N ASP A 84 13.22 5.03 -12.15
CA ASP A 84 14.65 4.93 -11.76
C ASP A 84 15.06 5.92 -10.66
N VAL A 85 14.09 6.56 -10.01
CA VAL A 85 14.36 7.49 -8.90
C VAL A 85 15.07 6.83 -7.72
N ALA A 86 16.06 7.53 -7.16
CA ALA A 86 16.72 7.10 -5.93
C ALA A 86 15.80 7.31 -4.71
N ILE A 87 15.69 6.31 -3.82
CA ILE A 87 14.83 6.38 -2.63
C ILE A 87 15.19 7.52 -1.68
N SER A 88 16.47 7.91 -1.60
CA SER A 88 16.93 9.04 -0.77
C SER A 88 16.37 10.39 -1.21
N THR A 89 15.70 10.46 -2.36
CA THR A 89 15.04 11.66 -2.86
C THR A 89 13.91 12.15 -1.94
N VAL A 90 13.39 11.29 -1.06
CA VAL A 90 12.39 11.66 -0.04
C VAL A 90 12.97 12.53 1.07
N ASP A 91 14.29 12.56 1.23
CA ASP A 91 14.94 13.34 2.28
C ASP A 91 14.89 14.84 1.96
N GLY A 92 14.37 15.63 2.89
CA GLY A 92 14.16 17.08 2.73
C GLY A 92 13.12 17.48 1.66
N ALA A 93 12.44 16.53 1.01
CA ALA A 93 11.44 16.85 -0.01
C ALA A 93 10.18 17.47 0.63
N PRO A 94 9.60 18.53 0.04
CA PRO A 94 8.33 19.08 0.51
C PRO A 94 7.22 18.03 0.41
N ILE A 95 6.28 18.05 1.36
CA ILE A 95 5.16 17.12 1.39
C ILE A 95 3.94 17.80 0.79
N GLN A 96 3.36 17.18 -0.24
CA GLN A 96 2.15 17.67 -0.91
C GLN A 96 0.89 17.11 -0.26
N PHE A 97 0.85 15.81 0.00
CA PHE A 97 -0.27 15.15 0.66
C PHE A 97 0.18 14.34 1.87
N ALA A 98 -0.68 14.29 2.89
CA ALA A 98 -0.50 13.47 4.08
C ALA A 98 -1.86 12.91 4.51
N ALA A 99 -2.00 11.59 4.58
CA ALA A 99 -3.30 10.97 4.87
C ALA A 99 -3.18 9.60 5.53
N LEU A 100 -4.23 9.27 6.31
CA LEU A 100 -4.49 7.93 6.78
C LEU A 100 -5.16 7.13 5.66
N THR A 101 -4.63 5.96 5.32
CA THR A 101 -5.11 5.10 4.24
C THR A 101 -4.99 3.62 4.60
N LEU A 102 -5.48 2.76 3.72
CA LEU A 102 -5.26 1.31 3.75
C LEU A 102 -4.21 0.92 2.71
N ASP A 103 -3.72 -0.30 2.82
CA ASP A 103 -2.62 -0.86 2.02
C ASP A 103 -3.06 -1.40 0.65
N ALA A 104 -4.35 -1.38 0.31
CA ALA A 104 -4.87 -2.08 -0.87
C ALA A 104 -4.10 -1.79 -2.18
N LYS A 105 -3.65 -0.56 -2.43
CA LYS A 105 -2.85 -0.22 -3.61
C LYS A 105 -1.41 -0.74 -3.56
N LEU A 106 -0.80 -0.79 -2.38
CA LEU A 106 0.54 -1.33 -2.15
C LEU A 106 0.53 -2.86 -2.17
N HIS A 107 -0.44 -3.46 -1.48
CA HIS A 107 -0.64 -4.89 -1.37
C HIS A 107 -0.78 -5.57 -2.74
N HIS A 108 -1.56 -4.98 -3.65
CA HIS A 108 -1.72 -5.50 -5.02
C HIS A 108 -0.62 -5.02 -5.99
N GLY A 109 0.32 -4.21 -5.50
CA GLY A 109 1.42 -3.65 -6.28
C GLY A 109 1.01 -2.61 -7.32
N ASP A 110 -0.20 -2.04 -7.23
CA ASP A 110 -0.60 -0.88 -8.05
C ASP A 110 0.29 0.32 -7.76
N TRP A 111 0.73 0.46 -6.50
CA TRP A 111 1.79 1.37 -6.08
C TRP A 111 3.05 0.56 -5.83
N SER A 112 4.05 0.73 -6.68
CA SER A 112 5.29 -0.05 -6.63
C SER A 112 6.18 0.43 -5.50
N ILE A 113 6.48 -0.44 -4.53
CA ILE A 113 7.50 -0.16 -3.51
C ILE A 113 8.88 -0.28 -4.15
N ILE A 114 9.67 0.79 -4.07
CA ILE A 114 11.02 0.89 -4.68
C ILE A 114 12.16 0.74 -3.67
N GLY A 115 11.86 0.79 -2.37
CA GLY A 115 12.82 0.53 -1.30
C GLY A 115 12.32 1.02 0.05
N ASN A 116 13.22 1.07 1.03
CA ASN A 116 12.91 1.50 2.39
C ASN A 116 13.91 2.58 2.82
N TYR A 117 13.40 3.71 3.30
CA TYR A 117 14.19 4.84 3.77
C TYR A 117 13.65 5.29 5.14
N GLN A 118 14.52 5.41 6.14
CA GLN A 118 14.10 5.65 7.53
C GLN A 118 14.61 6.98 8.10
N ASP A 119 15.67 7.54 7.53
CA ASP A 119 16.39 8.68 8.14
C ASP A 119 15.52 9.95 8.24
N ASN A 120 14.59 10.15 7.30
CA ASN A 120 13.70 11.31 7.32
C ASN A 120 12.45 11.12 8.20
N LEU A 121 12.16 9.93 8.72
CA LEU A 121 10.87 9.65 9.37
C LEU A 121 10.62 10.54 10.59
N GLY A 122 11.67 10.92 11.31
CA GLY A 122 11.58 11.80 12.48
C GLY A 122 11.23 13.25 12.16
N THR A 123 11.33 13.69 10.90
CA THR A 123 11.01 15.07 10.49
C THR A 123 9.61 15.20 9.91
N ILE A 124 8.94 14.08 9.61
CA ILE A 124 7.61 14.07 9.03
C ILE A 124 6.55 14.46 10.07
N PRO A 125 5.71 15.47 9.81
CA PRO A 125 4.70 15.94 10.76
C PRO A 125 3.69 14.84 11.09
N GLN A 126 3.40 14.70 12.38
CA GLN A 126 2.44 13.72 12.90
C GLN A 126 1.13 14.43 13.28
N PRO A 127 0.02 14.21 12.55
CA PRO A 127 -1.22 14.93 12.77
C PRO A 127 -1.88 14.53 14.09
N TRP A 128 -2.69 15.45 14.60
CA TRP A 128 -3.65 15.18 15.67
C TRP A 128 -5.07 15.18 15.11
N PHE A 129 -5.96 14.40 15.70
CA PHE A 129 -7.35 14.32 15.27
C PHE A 129 -8.29 14.50 16.45
N LYS A 130 -9.52 14.93 16.17
CA LYS A 130 -10.61 14.79 17.13
C LYS A 130 -11.37 13.50 16.88
N VAL A 131 -11.81 12.86 17.96
CA VAL A 131 -12.66 11.68 17.95
C VAL A 131 -13.83 11.89 18.91
N SER A 132 -15.01 11.42 18.52
CA SER A 132 -16.19 11.47 19.38
C SER A 132 -16.23 10.20 20.23
N GLN A 133 -16.40 10.36 21.54
CA GLN A 133 -16.59 9.26 22.49
C GLN A 133 -17.81 9.58 23.35
N GLY A 134 -18.94 8.95 23.01
CA GLY A 134 -20.24 9.30 23.59
C GLY A 134 -20.64 10.73 23.21
N THR A 135 -20.91 11.56 24.21
CA THR A 135 -21.27 12.99 24.03
C THR A 135 -20.06 13.91 24.04
N ASP A 136 -18.88 13.40 24.38
CA ASP A 136 -17.67 14.19 24.55
C ASP A 136 -16.76 14.09 23.32
N MET A 137 -15.99 15.16 23.10
CA MET A 137 -14.94 15.21 22.08
C MET A 137 -13.57 15.03 22.73
N TYR A 138 -12.75 14.19 22.13
CA TYR A 138 -11.39 13.90 22.54
C TYR A 138 -10.42 14.27 21.44
N ILE A 139 -9.20 14.63 21.80
CA ILE A 139 -8.07 14.65 20.88
C ILE A 139 -7.33 13.32 20.95
N GLU A 140 -6.81 12.87 19.82
CA GLU A 140 -6.08 11.62 19.68
C GLU A 140 -4.86 11.84 18.78
N ALA A 141 -3.70 11.34 19.22
CA ALA A 141 -2.51 11.30 18.39
C ALA A 141 -2.73 10.36 17.19
N ARG A 142 -2.05 10.59 16.07
CA ARG A 142 -2.16 9.73 14.88
C ARG A 142 -1.99 8.24 15.22
N ASP A 143 -1.01 7.87 16.04
CA ASP A 143 -0.73 6.49 16.46
C ASP A 143 -1.56 6.01 17.66
N ARG A 144 -2.47 6.86 18.16
CA ARG A 144 -3.30 6.62 19.35
C ARG A 144 -2.51 6.33 20.63
N SER A 145 -1.23 6.72 20.67
CA SER A 145 -0.41 6.65 21.89
C SER A 145 -0.89 7.60 22.98
N TYR A 146 -1.61 8.66 22.59
CA TYR A 146 -2.13 9.67 23.48
C TYR A 146 -3.58 10.00 23.16
N THR A 147 -4.39 10.18 24.21
CA THR A 147 -5.79 10.61 24.11
C THR A 147 -6.19 11.40 25.34
N ARG A 148 -6.87 12.53 25.16
CA ARG A 148 -7.48 13.30 26.25
C ARG A 148 -8.72 14.05 25.78
N LYS A 149 -9.51 14.56 26.72
CA LYS A 149 -10.66 15.41 26.40
C LYS A 149 -10.20 16.67 25.65
N ALA A 150 -10.90 17.00 24.58
CA ALA A 150 -10.62 18.20 23.79
C ALA A 150 -11.17 19.44 24.50
N THR A 151 -10.42 20.53 24.45
CA THR A 151 -10.97 21.86 24.72
C THR A 151 -11.91 22.29 23.60
N SER A 152 -12.77 23.28 23.86
CA SER A 152 -13.69 23.80 22.83
C SER A 152 -12.95 24.35 21.60
N SER A 153 -11.79 24.99 21.79
CA SER A 153 -10.97 25.52 20.69
C SER A 153 -10.34 24.39 19.86
N GLU A 154 -9.74 23.39 20.51
CA GLU A 154 -9.20 22.21 19.81
C GLU A 154 -10.29 21.45 19.05
N GLY A 155 -11.47 21.31 19.65
CA GLY A 155 -12.62 20.66 19.03
C GLY A 155 -13.12 21.38 17.77
N ALA A 156 -13.00 22.71 17.72
CA ALA A 156 -13.32 23.50 16.54
C ALA A 156 -12.22 23.44 15.46
N MET A 157 -10.95 23.41 15.89
CA MET A 157 -9.78 23.40 14.99
C MET A 157 -9.54 22.03 14.33
N LEU A 158 -9.58 20.95 15.09
CA LEU A 158 -9.18 19.63 14.62
C LEU A 158 -10.24 19.02 13.69
N ARG A 159 -9.77 18.23 12.72
CA ARG A 159 -10.63 17.40 11.86
C ARG A 159 -10.94 16.08 12.55
N LEU A 160 -12.09 15.51 12.20
CA LEU A 160 -12.42 14.14 12.60
C LEU A 160 -11.40 13.17 11.99
N ARG A 161 -10.96 12.20 12.79
CA ARG A 161 -10.11 11.11 12.29
C ARG A 161 -10.85 10.40 11.15
N THR A 162 -10.23 10.38 9.97
CA THR A 162 -10.79 9.74 8.78
C THR A 162 -9.70 8.96 8.07
N VAL A 163 -9.99 7.70 7.73
CA VAL A 163 -9.16 6.87 6.86
C VAL A 163 -9.73 6.96 5.46
N VAL A 164 -8.93 7.39 4.49
CA VAL A 164 -9.35 7.52 3.10
C VAL A 164 -9.01 6.27 2.30
N ALA A 165 -9.81 5.99 1.26
CA ALA A 165 -9.44 4.96 0.30
C ALA A 165 -8.17 5.39 -0.47
N PRO A 166 -7.20 4.48 -0.72
CA PRO A 166 -5.95 4.83 -1.38
C PRO A 166 -6.17 5.39 -2.79
N VAL A 167 -7.21 4.95 -3.50
CA VAL A 167 -7.58 5.51 -4.81
C VAL A 167 -7.86 7.02 -4.76
N ARG A 168 -8.35 7.57 -3.63
CA ARG A 168 -8.60 9.01 -3.49
C ARG A 168 -7.30 9.82 -3.52
N LEU A 169 -6.20 9.29 -2.95
CA LEU A 169 -4.88 9.92 -3.03
C LEU A 169 -4.37 9.93 -4.47
N GLU A 170 -4.50 8.79 -5.17
CA GLU A 170 -4.09 8.68 -6.58
C GLU A 170 -4.89 9.61 -7.49
N THR A 171 -6.22 9.68 -7.31
CA THR A 171 -7.07 10.61 -8.06
C THR A 171 -6.72 12.06 -7.76
N ALA A 172 -6.46 12.42 -6.51
CA ALA A 172 -6.04 13.77 -6.14
C ALA A 172 -4.70 14.16 -6.79
N LEU A 173 -3.72 13.25 -6.76
CA LEU A 173 -2.43 13.44 -7.42
C LEU A 173 -2.60 13.61 -8.93
N LYS A 174 -3.40 12.76 -9.58
CA LYS A 174 -3.71 12.88 -11.01
C LYS A 174 -4.38 14.21 -11.35
N ALA A 175 -5.40 14.61 -10.59
CA ALA A 175 -6.11 15.88 -10.80
C ALA A 175 -5.18 17.09 -10.68
N MET A 176 -4.27 17.06 -9.70
CA MET A 176 -3.24 18.10 -9.52
C MET A 176 -2.30 18.23 -10.73
N HIS A 177 -2.07 17.14 -11.46
CA HIS A 177 -1.27 17.11 -12.69
C HIS A 177 -2.11 17.17 -13.98
N GLY A 178 -3.36 17.64 -13.89
CA GLY A 178 -4.23 17.89 -15.04
C GLY A 178 -4.96 16.66 -15.59
N ILE A 179 -4.98 15.55 -14.85
CA ILE A 179 -5.66 14.32 -15.23
C ILE A 179 -6.92 14.17 -14.36
N GLY A 180 -8.07 14.52 -14.95
CA GLY A 180 -9.36 14.55 -14.24
C GLY A 180 -9.60 15.87 -13.48
N ASP A 181 -10.74 15.94 -12.80
CA ASP A 181 -11.18 17.16 -12.11
C ASP A 181 -10.72 17.20 -10.65
N TRP A 182 -10.33 18.39 -10.18
CA TRP A 182 -10.10 18.62 -8.76
C TRP A 182 -11.44 18.67 -8.00
N HIS A 183 -11.58 17.83 -6.98
CA HIS A 183 -12.71 17.88 -6.06
C HIS A 183 -12.29 18.55 -4.74
N SER A 184 -13.16 19.35 -4.13
CA SER A 184 -12.89 20.02 -2.83
C SER A 184 -12.53 19.05 -1.70
N ARG A 185 -12.98 17.79 -1.81
CA ARG A 185 -12.56 16.70 -0.91
C ARG A 185 -11.04 16.46 -0.95
N PHE A 186 -10.33 16.78 -2.02
CA PHE A 186 -8.88 16.60 -2.07
C PHE A 186 -8.13 17.61 -1.20
N ASP A 187 -8.75 18.73 -0.81
CA ASP A 187 -8.17 19.68 0.14
C ASP A 187 -7.94 19.05 1.52
N ASP A 188 -8.72 18.02 1.88
CA ASP A 188 -8.52 17.27 3.12
C ASP A 188 -7.18 16.52 3.16
N LEU A 189 -6.59 16.22 1.99
CA LEU A 189 -5.37 15.42 1.86
C LEU A 189 -4.10 16.29 1.95
N LYS A 190 -4.23 17.61 1.81
CA LYS A 190 -3.08 18.53 1.84
C LYS A 190 -2.33 18.41 3.16
N ALA A 191 -1.01 18.42 3.07
CA ALA A 191 -0.12 18.24 4.22
C ALA A 191 -0.21 19.37 5.27
N ASP A 192 -0.76 20.53 4.88
CA ASP A 192 -0.92 21.71 5.75
C ASP A 192 -1.56 21.34 7.10
N TYR A 193 -2.63 20.54 7.08
CA TYR A 193 -3.30 20.11 8.31
C TYR A 193 -2.38 19.32 9.24
N ALA A 194 -1.56 18.41 8.70
CA ALA A 194 -0.64 17.63 9.50
C ALA A 194 0.44 18.53 10.13
N VAL A 195 0.97 19.49 9.36
CA VAL A 195 1.96 20.46 9.84
C VAL A 195 1.38 21.36 10.93
N GLU A 196 0.19 21.91 10.71
CA GLU A 196 -0.48 22.81 11.65
C GLU A 196 -0.80 22.13 12.97
N THR A 197 -1.38 20.93 12.91
CA THR A 197 -1.79 20.21 14.14
C THR A 197 -0.61 19.64 14.91
N ALA A 198 0.44 19.17 14.23
CA ALA A 198 1.67 18.73 14.88
C ALA A 198 2.36 19.86 15.67
N LYS A 199 2.22 21.11 15.23
CA LYS A 199 2.77 22.29 15.91
C LYS A 199 1.85 22.82 17.01
N ALA A 200 0.54 22.79 16.79
CA ALA A 200 -0.43 23.39 17.68
C ALA A 200 -0.70 22.56 18.94
N ILE A 201 -0.60 21.23 18.83
CA ILE A 201 -0.91 20.31 19.93
C ILE A 201 0.37 19.80 20.55
N ILE A 202 0.55 20.09 21.85
CA ILE A 202 1.63 19.57 22.68
C ILE A 202 1.03 18.43 23.54
N PRO A 203 1.62 17.21 23.51
CA PRO A 203 1.17 16.09 24.33
C PRO A 203 1.24 16.36 25.84
#